data_AF-A0A1H3VKP2-F1
#
_entry.id   AF-A0A1H3VKP2-F1
#
_cell.length_a   1.000
_cell.length_b   1.000
_cell.length_c   1.000
_cell.angle_alpha   90.00
_cell.angle_beta   90.00
_cell.angle_gamma   90.00
#
_symmetry.space_group_name_H-M   'P 1'
#
loop_
_entity.id
_entity.type
_entity.pdbx_description
1 polymer ?
#
loop_
_entity_poly.entity_id
_entity_poly.type
_entity_poly.pdbx_seq_one_letter_code
_entity_poly.pdbx_strand_id
1 'polypeptide(L)' 'MPKTIPTGLSDAFALDAMKQAQWAAFLKKNRLQPLDLTEVVSLLRNAFQTLQRQA' A
#
# COMPACT_ATOMS: atom_id res chain seq x y z
N MET A 1 -15.23 10.48 3.03
CA MET A 1 -14.25 9.37 3.05
C MET A 1 -14.54 8.43 4.22
N PRO A 2 -14.12 7.14 4.18
CA PRO A 2 -14.14 6.28 5.36
C PRO A 2 -13.41 6.95 6.52
N LYS A 3 -13.92 6.79 7.75
CA LYS A 3 -13.35 7.45 8.94
C LYS A 3 -12.10 6.74 9.47
N THR A 4 -11.92 5.47 9.14
CA THR A 4 -10.79 4.64 9.58
C THR A 4 -9.87 4.31 8.41
N ILE A 5 -8.61 4.04 8.72
CA ILE A 5 -7.64 3.58 7.72
C ILE A 5 -8.06 2.17 7.26
N PRO A 6 -8.26 1.95 5.95
CA PRO A 6 -8.53 0.61 5.42
C PRO A 6 -7.39 -0.37 5.73
N THR A 7 -7.70 -1.65 5.94
CA THR A 7 -6.70 -2.69 6.24
C THR A 7 -5.59 -2.77 5.18
N GLY A 8 -5.92 -2.62 3.89
CA GLY A 8 -4.94 -2.62 2.80
C GLY A 8 -3.99 -1.42 2.79
N LEU A 9 -4.27 -0.40 3.61
CA LEU A 9 -3.39 0.74 3.82
C LEU A 9 -2.67 0.68 5.17
N SER A 10 -2.73 -0.42 5.91
CA SER A 10 -2.08 -0.57 7.23
C SER A 10 -0.63 -1.04 7.14
N ASP A 11 0.15 -0.83 8.20
CA ASP A 11 1.54 -1.35 8.28
C ASP A 11 1.55 -2.87 8.36
N ALA A 12 0.57 -3.47 9.06
CA ALA A 12 0.42 -4.91 9.14
C ALA A 12 0.23 -5.54 7.74
N PHE A 13 -0.48 -4.88 6.83
CA PHE A 13 -0.62 -5.34 5.44
C PHE A 13 0.68 -5.19 4.64
N ALA A 14 1.38 -4.07 4.79
CA ALA A 14 2.60 -3.79 4.04
C ALA A 14 3.81 -4.65 4.45
N LEU A 15 3.91 -4.95 5.74
CA LEU A 15 4.99 -5.74 6.34
C LEU A 15 4.71 -7.25 6.30
N ASP A 16 3.50 -7.67 5.92
CA ASP A 16 3.17 -9.09 5.79
C ASP A 16 4.01 -9.77 4.69
N ALA A 17 4.72 -10.83 5.06
CA ALA A 17 5.64 -11.52 4.16
C ALA A 17 4.94 -12.12 2.93
N MET A 18 3.71 -12.61 3.08
CA MET A 18 2.94 -13.15 1.96
C MET A 18 2.51 -12.02 1.01
N LYS A 19 2.13 -10.84 1.54
CA LYS A 19 1.82 -9.66 0.71
C LYS A 19 3.04 -9.15 -0.04
N GLN A 20 4.20 -9.11 0.59
CA GLN A 20 5.45 -8.75 -0.10
C GLN A 20 5.78 -9.72 -1.24
N ALA A 21 5.64 -11.03 -1.02
CA ALA A 21 5.85 -12.03 -2.05
C ALA A 21 4.85 -11.88 -3.23
N GLN A 22 3.57 -11.63 -2.92
CA GLN A 22 2.53 -11.36 -3.92
C GLN A 22 2.84 -10.10 -4.74
N TRP A 23 3.31 -9.04 -4.08
CA TRP A 23 3.69 -7.79 -4.74
C TRP A 23 4.90 -7.98 -5.67
N ALA A 24 5.95 -8.65 -5.22
CA ALA A 24 7.12 -8.95 -6.04
C ALA A 24 6.73 -9.79 -7.28
N ALA A 25 5.85 -10.78 -7.12
CA ALA A 25 5.32 -11.57 -8.23
C ALA A 25 4.50 -10.72 -9.20
N PHE A 26 3.68 -9.80 -8.68
CA PHE A 26 2.92 -8.84 -9.48
C PHE A 26 3.85 -7.93 -10.30
N LEU A 27 4.87 -7.33 -9.68
CA LEU A 27 5.84 -6.48 -10.39
C LEU A 27 6.55 -7.25 -11.50
N LYS A 28 7.04 -8.46 -11.20
CA LYS A 28 7.71 -9.33 -12.16
C LYS A 28 6.83 -9.69 -13.35
N LYS A 29 5.57 -10.10 -13.10
CA LYS A 29 4.62 -10.47 -14.16
C LYS A 29 4.33 -9.30 -15.10
N ASN A 30 4.35 -8.08 -14.57
CA ASN A 30 4.06 -6.86 -15.32
C ASN A 30 5.32 -6.14 -15.84
N ARG A 31 6.53 -6.70 -15.62
CA ARG A 31 7.82 -6.09 -16.00
C ARG A 31 8.01 -4.67 -15.45
N LEU A 32 7.49 -4.43 -14.26
CA LEU A 32 7.61 -3.15 -13.56
C LEU A 32 8.95 -3.07 -12.82
N GLN A 33 9.42 -1.85 -12.57
CA GLN A 33 10.59 -1.66 -11.70
C GLN A 33 10.30 -2.21 -10.30
N PRO A 34 11.31 -2.79 -9.63
CA PRO A 34 11.18 -3.21 -8.24
C PRO A 34 10.88 -1.99 -7.37
N LEU A 35 9.72 -1.98 -6.74
CA LEU A 35 9.30 -0.95 -5.80
C LEU A 35 8.86 -1.62 -4.51
N ASP A 36 9.21 -1.07 -3.36
CA ASP A 36 8.83 -1.67 -2.08
C ASP A 36 7.32 -1.51 -1.84
N LEU A 37 6.66 -2.59 -1.43
CA LEU A 37 5.22 -2.55 -1.09
C LEU A 37 4.95 -1.54 0.04
N THR A 38 5.88 -1.43 0.99
CA THR A 38 5.83 -0.52 2.14
C THR A 38 5.82 0.94 1.69
N GLU A 39 6.66 1.28 0.72
CA GLU A 39 6.72 2.64 0.17
C GLU A 39 5.41 3.01 -0.54
N VAL A 40 4.86 2.11 -1.35
CA VAL A 40 3.59 2.32 -2.06
C VAL A 40 2.44 2.49 -1.06
N VAL A 41 2.33 1.59 -0.09
CA VAL A 41 1.26 1.64 0.91
C VAL A 41 1.36 2.92 1.75
N SER A 42 2.57 3.35 2.12
CA SER A 42 2.80 4.60 2.85
C SER A 42 2.36 5.82 2.04
N LEU A 43 2.73 5.89 0.75
CA LEU A 43 2.31 6.95 -0.16
C LEU A 43 0.77 7.03 -0.26
N LEU A 44 0.11 5.88 -0.49
CA LEU A 44 -1.33 5.80 -0.63
C LEU A 44 -2.05 6.17 0.68
N ARG A 45 -1.53 5.74 1.83
CA ARG A 45 -2.05 6.11 3.16
C ARG A 45 -1.99 7.62 3.37
N ASN A 46 -0.86 8.25 3.04
CA ASN A 46 -0.67 9.70 3.21
C ASN A 46 -1.64 10.50 2.32
N ALA A 47 -1.82 10.07 1.06
CA ALA A 47 -2.80 10.66 0.15
C ALA A 47 -4.23 10.48 0.68
N PHE A 48 -4.59 9.27 1.11
CA PHE A 48 -5.90 8.97 1.68
C PHE A 48 -6.22 9.85 2.90
N GLN A 49 -5.29 9.95 3.86
CA GLN A 49 -5.48 10.77 5.06
C GLN A 49 -5.59 12.27 4.74
N THR A 50 -4.89 12.74 3.70
CA THR A 50 -5.01 14.12 3.23
C THR A 50 -6.42 14.40 2.72
N LEU A 51 -6.94 13.53 1.86
CA LEU A 51 -8.31 13.64 1.35
C LEU A 51 -9.35 13.47 2.47
N GLN A 52 -9.07 12.64 3.47
CA GLN A 52 -9.95 12.47 4.63
C GLN A 52 -10.05 13.74 5.48
N ARG A 53 -8.96 14.51 5.63
CA ARG A 53 -8.97 15.79 6.35
C ARG A 53 -9.70 16.91 5.61
N GLN A 54 -9.82 16.79 4.29
CA GLN A 54 -10.45 17.78 3.42
C GLN A 54 -11.96 17.56 3.21
N ALA A 55 -12.51 16.45 3.73
CA ALA A 55 -13.90 16.04 3.56
C ALA A 55 -14.69 16.18 4.87
#